data_AF-A0A369BR19-F1
#
_entry.id   AF-A0A369BR19-F1
#
_cell.length_a   1.000
_cell.length_b   1.000
_cell.length_c   1.000
_cell.angle_alpha   90.00
_cell.angle_beta   90.00
_cell.angle_gamma   90.00
#
_symmetry.space_group_name_H-M   'P 1'
#
loop_
_entity.id
_entity.type
_entity.pdbx_description
1 polymer ?
#
loop_
_entity_poly.entity_id
_entity_poly.type
_entity_poly.pdbx_seq_one_letter_code
_entity_poly.pdbx_strand_id
1 'polypeptide(L)'
;MLTPGERKTATYTCSECRRQIRTLADEYGDHGCICGWGPNARADDVRKYVKRCVDNGVAPDAFAFALTYEWAYYGAPGREIDELIAKELAKYEQRN
;
A
#
# COMPACT_ATOMS: atom_id res chain seq x y z
N MET A 1 16.90 11.30 -21.78
CA MET A 1 16.04 10.36 -22.53
C MET A 1 16.80 9.05 -22.67
N LEU A 2 16.40 8.00 -21.96
CA LEU A 2 17.02 6.68 -22.08
C LEU A 2 16.48 6.00 -23.35
N THR A 3 17.37 5.45 -24.17
CA THR A 3 17.05 4.71 -25.39
C THR A 3 16.23 3.45 -25.07
N PRO A 4 15.39 2.94 -26.00
CA PRO A 4 14.51 1.78 -25.78
C PRO A 4 15.29 0.46 -25.78
N GLY A 5 16.36 0.38 -24.99
CA GLY A 5 17.08 -0.86 -24.72
C GLY A 5 16.23 -1.76 -23.83
N GLU A 6 15.78 -2.87 -24.40
CA GLU A 6 15.23 -4.08 -23.77
C GLU A 6 14.80 -3.92 -22.31
N ARG A 7 13.62 -3.30 -22.09
CA ARG A 7 13.00 -3.33 -20.77
C ARG A 7 12.77 -4.79 -20.38
N LYS A 8 13.45 -5.23 -19.33
CA LYS A 8 13.32 -6.60 -18.81
C LYS A 8 11.91 -6.78 -18.28
N THR A 9 11.35 -7.96 -18.45
CA THR A 9 10.08 -8.32 -17.82
C THR A 9 10.32 -9.18 -16.59
N ALA A 10 9.51 -9.00 -15.56
CA ALA A 10 9.49 -9.83 -14.37
C ALA A 10 8.09 -10.48 -14.21
N THR A 11 8.02 -11.61 -13.49
CA THR A 11 6.77 -12.29 -13.18
C THR A 11 6.64 -12.46 -11.67
N TYR A 12 5.48 -12.13 -11.11
CA TYR A 12 5.15 -12.38 -9.71
C TYR A 12 3.82 -13.11 -9.57
N THR A 13 3.63 -13.71 -8.39
CA THR A 13 2.40 -14.45 -8.05
C THR A 13 1.53 -13.59 -7.15
N CYS A 14 0.27 -13.35 -7.52
CA CYS A 14 -0.71 -12.71 -6.66
C CYS A 14 -0.91 -13.54 -5.37
N SER A 15 -0.84 -12.90 -4.19
CA SER A 15 -1.03 -13.58 -2.91
C SER A 15 -2.45 -14.16 -2.77
N GLU A 16 -3.45 -13.42 -3.25
CA GLU A 16 -4.86 -13.76 -3.05
C GLU A 16 -5.32 -14.89 -3.98
N CYS A 17 -5.19 -14.70 -5.29
CA CYS A 17 -5.74 -15.62 -6.28
C CYS A 17 -4.70 -16.53 -6.95
N ARG A 18 -3.43 -16.44 -6.52
CA ARG A 18 -2.30 -17.27 -7.01
C ARG A 18 -1.99 -17.13 -8.51
N ARG A 19 -2.57 -16.14 -9.18
CA ARG A 19 -2.34 -15.88 -10.61
C ARG A 19 -0.93 -15.34 -10.85
N GLN A 20 -0.30 -15.79 -11.94
CA GLN A 20 0.96 -15.23 -12.43
C GLN A 20 0.69 -13.91 -13.16
N ILE A 21 1.40 -12.86 -12.79
CA ILE A 21 1.30 -11.53 -13.39
C ILE A 21 2.66 -11.15 -13.94
N ARG A 22 2.70 -10.80 -15.23
CA ARG A 22 3.92 -10.36 -15.91
C ARG A 22 3.89 -8.84 -16.05
N THR A 23 4.95 -8.19 -15.61
CA THR A 23 5.12 -6.74 -15.66
C THR A 23 6.52 -6.38 -16.13
N LEU A 24 6.80 -5.10 -16.36
CA LEU A 24 8.17 -4.63 -16.54
C LEU A 24 8.94 -4.76 -15.21
N ALA A 25 10.21 -5.12 -15.27
CA ALA A 25 11.01 -5.39 -14.07
C ALA A 25 11.19 -4.14 -13.18
N ASP A 26 11.17 -2.95 -13.78
CA ASP A 26 11.16 -1.65 -13.10
C ASP A 26 9.78 -1.28 -12.51
N GLU A 27 8.74 -2.05 -12.80
CA GLU A 27 7.37 -1.91 -12.28
C GLU A 27 6.99 -3.13 -11.40
N TYR A 28 7.99 -3.92 -10.97
CA TYR A 28 7.75 -5.10 -10.15
C TYR A 28 7.18 -4.72 -8.79
N GLY A 29 5.96 -5.18 -8.52
CA GLY A 29 5.26 -4.83 -7.28
C GLY A 29 4.57 -3.47 -7.33
N ASP A 30 4.42 -2.84 -8.50
CA ASP A 30 3.61 -1.61 -8.65
C ASP A 30 2.24 -1.88 -9.29
N HIS A 31 1.98 -3.11 -9.72
CA HIS A 31 0.76 -3.49 -10.43
C HIS A 31 -0.10 -4.48 -9.65
N GLY A 32 -1.41 -4.26 -9.67
CA GLY A 32 -2.38 -5.16 -9.06
C GLY A 32 -2.68 -6.40 -9.89
N CYS A 33 -3.55 -7.23 -9.35
CA CYS A 33 -4.19 -8.34 -10.01
C CYS A 33 -5.65 -7.96 -10.31
N ILE A 34 -6.18 -8.52 -11.39
CA ILE A 34 -7.60 -8.37 -11.75
C ILE A 34 -8.57 -8.90 -10.68
N CYS A 35 -8.11 -9.72 -9.72
CA CYS A 35 -8.94 -10.16 -8.59
C CYS A 35 -9.20 -9.06 -7.55
N GLY A 36 -8.64 -7.86 -7.73
CA GLY A 36 -8.79 -6.73 -6.80
C GLY A 36 -7.60 -6.55 -5.85
N TRP A 37 -6.65 -7.50 -5.83
CA TRP A 37 -5.38 -7.31 -5.11
C TRP A 37 -4.57 -6.20 -5.79
N GLY A 38 -4.04 -5.25 -5.03
CA GLY A 38 -3.16 -4.20 -5.53
C GLY A 38 -1.95 -4.07 -4.61
N PRO A 39 -0.72 -3.91 -5.12
CA PRO A 39 0.42 -3.64 -4.24
C PRO A 39 0.25 -2.30 -3.52
N ASN A 40 -0.48 -1.36 -4.14
CA ASN A 40 -0.91 -0.10 -3.55
C ASN A 40 -2.28 -0.18 -2.85
N ALA A 41 -2.99 -1.31 -2.87
CA ALA A 41 -4.25 -1.47 -2.11
C ALA A 41 -4.01 -1.16 -0.63
N ARG A 42 -2.79 -1.46 -0.17
CA ARG A 42 -2.25 -1.14 1.14
C ARG A 42 -2.18 0.35 1.47
N ALA A 43 -1.74 1.19 0.52
CA ALA A 43 -1.68 2.64 0.72
C ALA A 43 -3.08 3.28 0.68
N ASP A 44 -3.97 2.74 -0.15
CA ASP A 44 -5.37 3.15 -0.19
C ASP A 44 -6.11 2.78 1.11
N ASP A 45 -5.80 1.64 1.71
CA ASP A 45 -6.35 1.24 3.01
C ASP A 45 -5.87 2.18 4.12
N VAL A 46 -4.58 2.54 4.14
CA VAL A 46 -4.07 3.57 5.07
C VAL A 46 -4.80 4.89 4.86
N ARG A 47 -5.00 5.34 3.61
CA ARG A 47 -5.72 6.57 3.32
C ARG A 47 -7.16 6.54 3.84
N LYS A 48 -7.91 5.46 3.56
CA LYS A 48 -9.29 5.29 4.03
C LYS A 48 -9.35 5.26 5.56
N TYR A 49 -8.41 4.56 6.19
CA TYR A 49 -8.30 4.47 7.64
C TYR A 49 -8.03 5.82 8.28
N VAL A 50 -7.00 6.54 7.82
CA VAL A 50 -6.63 7.87 8.33
C VAL A 50 -7.77 8.85 8.14
N LYS A 51 -8.42 8.87 6.97
CA LYS A 51 -9.59 9.73 6.73
C LYS A 51 -10.70 9.46 7.75
N ARG A 52 -11.06 8.17 7.96
CA ARG A 52 -12.09 7.78 8.93
C ARG A 52 -11.71 8.23 10.34
N CYS A 53 -10.45 8.06 10.75
CA CYS A 53 -9.99 8.51 12.06
C CYS A 53 -10.13 10.03 12.22
N VAL A 54 -9.66 10.81 11.25
CA VAL A 54 -9.79 12.28 11.24
C VAL A 54 -11.24 12.72 11.27
N ASP A 55 -12.10 12.16 10.42
CA ASP A 55 -13.53 12.49 10.36
C ASP A 55 -14.26 12.22 11.69
N ASN A 56 -13.79 11.26 12.49
CA ASN A 56 -14.36 10.88 13.78
C ASN A 56 -13.62 11.51 14.99
N GLY A 57 -12.60 12.34 14.77
CA GLY A 57 -11.80 12.94 15.85
C GLY A 57 -10.95 11.94 16.63
N VAL A 58 -10.58 10.82 16.01
CA VAL A 58 -9.75 9.75 16.60
C VAL A 58 -8.34 9.83 16.00
N ALA A 59 -7.32 9.64 16.83
CA ALA A 59 -5.95 9.51 16.34
C ALA A 59 -5.75 8.14 15.67
N PRO A 60 -5.29 8.08 14.40
CA PRO A 60 -4.98 6.81 13.74
C PRO A 60 -3.72 6.17 14.34
N ASP A 61 -3.73 4.84 14.52
CA ASP A 61 -2.61 4.07 15.07
C ASP A 61 -2.32 2.80 14.25
N ALA A 62 -1.04 2.43 14.14
CA ALA A 62 -0.62 1.29 13.32
C ALA A 62 -1.13 -0.06 13.84
N PHE A 63 -1.35 -0.20 15.15
CA PHE A 63 -1.79 -1.46 15.75
C PHE A 63 -3.26 -1.73 15.41
N ALA A 64 -4.15 -0.76 15.62
CA ALA A 64 -5.56 -0.88 15.25
C ALA A 64 -5.76 -0.96 13.74
N PHE A 65 -4.94 -0.25 12.95
CA PHE A 65 -4.90 -0.44 11.50
C PHE A 65 -4.60 -1.90 11.17
N ALA A 66 -3.53 -2.47 11.73
CA ALA A 66 -3.12 -3.82 11.41
C ALA A 66 -4.16 -4.87 11.80
N LEU A 67 -4.83 -4.70 12.94
CA LEU A 67 -5.96 -5.55 13.34
C LEU A 67 -7.16 -5.42 12.40
N THR A 68 -7.49 -4.20 11.97
CA THR A 68 -8.66 -3.92 11.13
C THR A 68 -8.51 -4.49 9.72
N TYR A 69 -7.30 -4.44 9.17
CA TYR A 69 -7.01 -4.82 7.78
C TYR A 69 -6.30 -6.17 7.68
N GLU A 70 -6.23 -6.93 8.78
CA GLU A 70 -5.51 -8.21 8.88
C GLU A 70 -4.07 -8.14 8.35
N TRP A 71 -3.43 -6.97 8.50
CA TRP A 71 -2.01 -6.87 8.21
C TRP A 71 -1.28 -7.67 9.28
N ALA A 72 -0.35 -8.53 8.83
CA ALA A 72 0.58 -9.16 9.74
C ALA A 72 1.44 -8.07 10.41
N TYR A 73 0.98 -7.55 11.55
CA TYR A 73 1.71 -6.56 12.37
C TYR A 73 3.10 -7.07 12.76
N TYR A 74 3.26 -8.39 12.81
CA TYR A 74 4.52 -9.09 13.07
C TYR A 74 5.34 -9.40 11.80
N GLY A 75 4.79 -9.17 10.59
CA GLY A 75 5.42 -9.46 9.30
C GLY A 75 5.76 -8.22 8.46
N ALA A 76 4.98 -7.15 8.57
CA ALA A 76 5.35 -5.80 8.17
C ALA A 76 5.85 -5.07 9.43
N PRO A 77 7.05 -4.45 9.44
CA PRO A 77 7.51 -3.75 10.62
C PRO A 77 6.51 -2.63 10.92
N GLY A 78 5.84 -2.64 12.08
CA GLY A 78 4.81 -1.65 12.43
C GLY A 78 5.22 -0.19 12.18
N ARG A 79 6.53 0.09 12.24
CA ARG A 79 7.16 1.34 11.81
C ARG A 79 6.79 1.79 10.39
N GLU A 80 6.71 0.90 9.42
CA GLU A 80 6.31 1.22 8.04
C GLU A 80 4.86 1.71 7.99
N ILE A 81 3.98 1.09 8.77
CA ILE A 81 2.57 1.51 8.89
C ILE A 81 2.49 2.89 9.54
N ASP A 82 3.24 3.12 10.62
CA ASP A 82 3.33 4.41 11.30
C ASP A 82 3.84 5.50 10.34
N GLU A 83 4.86 5.22 9.54
CA GLU A 83 5.40 6.17 8.54
C GLU A 83 4.37 6.49 7.45
N LEU A 84 3.56 5.51 7.02
CA LEU A 84 2.48 5.73 6.06
C LEU A 84 1.33 6.57 6.66
N ILE A 85 0.94 6.26 7.90
CA ILE A 85 -0.09 7.03 8.65
C ILE A 85 0.37 8.48 8.82
N ALA A 86 1.62 8.70 9.25
CA ALA A 86 2.18 10.04 9.46
C ALA A 86 2.23 10.85 8.15
N LYS A 87 2.68 10.24 7.04
CA LYS A 87 2.68 10.88 5.71
C LYS A 87 1.29 11.28 5.26
N GLU A 88 0.28 10.46 5.55
CA GLU A 88 -1.10 10.77 5.17
C GLU A 88 -1.71 11.86 6.07
N LEU A 89 -1.47 11.82 7.39
CA LEU A 89 -1.90 12.86 8.33
C LEU A 89 -1.36 14.25 7.96
N ALA A 90 -0.09 14.34 7.57
CA ALA A 90 0.53 15.61 7.17
C ALA A 90 -0.22 16.32 6.02
N LYS A 91 -0.94 15.58 5.16
CA LYS A 91 -1.75 16.15 4.08
C LYS A 91 -3.00 16.86 4.59
N TYR A 92 -3.52 16.47 5.75
CA TYR A 92 -4.66 17.12 6.40
C TYR A 92 -4.23 18.39 7.13
N GLU A 93 -3.03 18.42 7.69
CA GLU A 93 -2.46 19.64 8.31
C GLU A 93 -2.15 20.72 7.26
N GLN A 94 -1.64 20.35 6.09
CA GLN A 94 -1.38 21.30 4.99
C GLN A 94 -2.65 21.86 4.31
N ARG A 95 -3.82 21.29 4.62
CA ARG A 95 -5.11 21.67 4.03
C ARG A 95 -5.94 22.61 4.91
N ASN A 96 -5.54 22.79 6.17
CA ASN A 96 -6.14 23.72 7.14
C ASN A 96 -5.24 24.94 7.32
#